data_AF-A0A2R6LFP6-F1
#
_entry.id   AF-A0A2R6LFP6-F1
#
_cell.length_a   1.000
_cell.length_b   1.000
_cell.length_c   1.000
_cell.angle_alpha   90.00
_cell.angle_beta   90.00
_cell.angle_gamma   90.00
#
_symmetry.space_group_name_H-M   'P 1'
#
loop_
_entity.id
_entity.type
_entity.pdbx_description
1 polymer ?
#
loop_
_entity_poly.entity_id
_entity_poly.type
_entity_poly.pdbx_seq_one_letter_code
_entity_poly.pdbx_strand_id
1 'polypeptide(L)'
;MSGVQATAATMVRRTRRLLRPPLTGDGLLLVGFVEGLVGWPLSWVVVTQGVAPFGLLTTVVVLWGVLTAAIVAVGWFATAPTVRRNDVWTVWGVLVLVATGANVLGVVHVSGVAEALPEALLQYAFFHPWLAALGGGYLVTALLSREDRRLRRAERVGYGLAGVASLLVLVFAFSSRANSALTTQYVFHVGAVLHLTPIGFDLAYDTLR
;
A
#
# COMPACT_ATOMS: atom_id res chain seq x y z
N MET A 1 22.97 -26.15 20.60
CA MET A 1 21.84 -25.40 19.99
C MET A 1 21.64 -25.94 18.59
N SER A 2 20.43 -26.39 18.25
CA SER A 2 20.14 -26.88 16.89
C SER A 2 20.16 -25.71 15.89
N GLY A 3 20.45 -26.00 14.62
CA GLY A 3 20.49 -24.97 13.56
C GLY A 3 19.22 -24.10 13.48
N VAL A 4 18.05 -24.69 13.78
CA VAL A 4 16.75 -24.01 13.81
C VAL A 4 16.69 -22.92 14.89
N GLN A 5 17.24 -23.17 16.08
CA GLN A 5 17.24 -22.19 17.17
C GLN A 5 18.18 -21.01 16.89
N ALA A 6 19.32 -21.26 16.24
CA ALA A 6 20.25 -20.22 15.81
C ALA A 6 19.65 -19.33 14.72
N THR A 7 18.94 -19.91 13.75
CA THR A 7 18.24 -19.16 12.70
C THR A 7 17.12 -18.29 13.27
N ALA A 8 16.29 -18.84 14.17
CA ALA A 8 15.22 -18.09 14.83
C ALA A 8 15.76 -16.90 15.66
N ALA A 9 16.82 -17.12 16.44
CA ALA A 9 17.46 -16.06 17.22
C ALA A 9 18.04 -14.94 16.34
N THR A 10 18.58 -15.30 15.18
CA THR A 10 19.14 -14.34 14.21
C THR A 10 18.05 -13.50 13.56
N MET A 11 16.93 -14.12 13.15
CA MET A 11 15.75 -13.40 12.65
C MET A 11 15.20 -12.42 13.68
N VAL A 12 14.98 -12.86 14.94
CA VAL A 12 14.45 -11.99 16.01
C VAL A 12 15.36 -10.78 16.26
N ARG A 13 16.68 -10.99 16.31
CA ARG A 13 17.64 -9.90 16.55
C ARG A 13 17.65 -8.88 15.40
N ARG A 14 17.42 -9.33 14.16
CA ARG A 14 17.40 -8.49 12.96
C ARG A 14 16.08 -7.73 12.83
N THR A 15 14.93 -8.37 13.06
CA THR A 15 13.63 -7.70 13.16
C THR A 15 13.64 -6.63 14.25
N ARG A 16 14.27 -6.91 15.40
CA ARG A 16 14.48 -5.89 16.44
C ARG A 16 15.35 -4.72 16.00
N ARG A 17 16.27 -4.90 15.04
CA ARG A 17 17.06 -3.79 14.48
C ARG A 17 16.24 -2.96 13.50
N LEU A 18 15.45 -3.62 12.64
CA LEU A 18 14.57 -2.94 11.68
C LEU A 18 13.50 -2.09 12.37
N LEU A 19 13.04 -2.51 13.55
CA LEU A 19 12.01 -1.83 14.34
C LEU A 19 12.56 -0.86 15.39
N ARG A 20 13.89 -0.66 15.47
CA ARG A 20 14.48 0.28 16.44
C ARG A 20 14.55 1.69 15.84
N PRO A 21 14.02 2.71 16.54
CA PRO A 21 14.19 4.09 16.12
C PRO A 21 15.67 4.52 16.14
N PRO A 22 16.10 5.36 15.19
CA PRO A 22 15.35 5.76 13.99
C PRO A 22 15.28 4.60 12.98
N LEU A 23 14.06 4.27 12.52
CA LEU A 23 13.78 3.26 11.50
C LEU A 23 14.54 3.61 10.21
N THR A 24 15.14 2.57 9.63
CA THR A 24 15.73 2.60 8.29
C THR A 24 14.62 2.58 7.22
N GLY A 25 14.98 2.73 5.95
CA GLY A 25 14.05 2.54 4.83
C GLY A 25 13.34 1.19 4.90
N ASP A 26 14.08 0.11 5.18
CA ASP A 26 13.53 -1.25 5.30
C ASP A 26 12.60 -1.41 6.50
N GLY A 27 12.85 -0.67 7.59
CA GLY A 27 11.93 -0.59 8.73
C GLY A 27 10.59 0.03 8.34
N LEU A 28 10.59 1.06 7.50
CA LEU A 28 9.36 1.67 6.97
C LEU A 28 8.68 0.78 5.91
N LEU A 29 9.44 0.08 5.07
CA LEU A 29 8.92 -0.94 4.15
C LEU A 29 8.21 -2.07 4.90
N LEU A 30 8.75 -2.53 6.03
CA LEU A 30 8.09 -3.53 6.88
C LEU A 30 6.74 -3.03 7.42
N VAL A 31 6.64 -1.74 7.77
CA VAL A 31 5.39 -1.14 8.22
C VAL A 31 4.37 -1.10 7.09
N GLY A 32 4.77 -0.68 5.88
CA GLY A 32 3.91 -0.74 4.69
C GLY A 32 3.51 -2.16 4.29
N PHE A 33 4.39 -3.14 4.49
CA PHE A 33 4.06 -4.55 4.29
C PHE A 33 2.97 -5.03 5.26
N VAL A 34 3.08 -4.69 6.55
CA VAL A 34 2.06 -4.99 7.55
C VAL A 34 0.75 -4.27 7.24
N GLU A 35 0.83 -3.01 6.81
CA GLU A 35 -0.32 -2.24 6.35
C GLU A 35 -1.08 -2.97 5.24
N GLY A 36 -0.38 -3.44 4.20
CA GLY A 36 -0.97 -4.22 3.12
C GLY A 36 -1.55 -5.56 3.58
N LEU A 37 -0.87 -6.26 4.50
CA LEU A 37 -1.33 -7.53 5.07
C LEU A 37 -2.60 -7.39 5.90
N VAL A 38 -2.83 -6.22 6.49
CA VAL A 38 -4.01 -5.94 7.29
C VAL A 38 -5.12 -5.34 6.42
N GLY A 39 -4.80 -4.31 5.64
CA GLY A 39 -5.75 -3.53 4.87
C GLY A 39 -6.49 -4.33 3.81
N TRP A 40 -5.78 -5.13 3.00
CA TRP A 40 -6.41 -5.87 1.91
C TRP A 40 -7.33 -7.00 2.41
N PRO A 41 -6.92 -7.88 3.34
CA PRO A 41 -7.80 -8.92 3.86
C PRO A 41 -8.98 -8.38 4.64
N LEU A 42 -8.79 -7.35 5.47
CA LEU A 42 -9.91 -6.74 6.19
C LEU A 42 -10.90 -6.08 5.24
N SER A 43 -10.43 -5.41 4.18
CA SER A 43 -11.31 -4.86 3.13
C SER A 43 -12.13 -5.98 2.47
N TRP A 44 -11.50 -7.11 2.14
CA TRP A 44 -12.19 -8.27 1.59
C TRP A 44 -13.26 -8.83 2.55
N VAL A 45 -12.95 -8.96 3.85
CA VAL A 45 -13.92 -9.41 4.86
C VAL A 45 -15.10 -8.44 4.97
N VAL A 46 -14.85 -7.15 5.08
CA VAL A 46 -15.89 -6.11 5.15
C VAL A 46 -16.83 -6.20 3.95
N VAL A 47 -16.28 -6.40 2.76
CA VAL A 47 -17.05 -6.43 1.51
C VAL A 47 -17.81 -7.74 1.31
N THR A 48 -17.18 -8.88 1.60
CA THR A 48 -17.79 -10.21 1.34
C THR A 48 -18.71 -10.69 2.44
N GLN A 49 -18.43 -10.33 3.69
CA GLN A 49 -19.22 -10.75 4.86
C GLN A 49 -20.25 -9.69 5.27
N GLY A 50 -20.28 -8.54 4.59
CA GLY A 50 -21.22 -7.45 4.88
C GLY A 50 -21.01 -6.78 6.25
N VAL A 51 -19.82 -6.93 6.85
CA VAL A 51 -19.49 -6.34 8.15
C VAL A 51 -19.10 -4.86 7.95
N ALA A 52 -20.10 -4.01 7.71
CA ALA A 52 -19.93 -2.60 7.40
C ALA A 52 -20.84 -1.70 8.26
N PRO A 53 -20.52 -1.47 9.55
CA PRO A 53 -21.39 -0.79 10.51
C PRO A 53 -21.76 0.66 10.13
N PHE A 54 -21.01 1.27 9.22
CA PHE A 54 -21.22 2.66 8.76
C PHE A 54 -21.51 2.73 7.25
N GLY A 55 -21.86 1.60 6.63
CA GLY A 55 -21.90 1.44 5.17
C GLY A 55 -20.55 1.07 4.59
N LEU A 56 -20.56 0.32 3.47
CA LEU A 56 -19.39 -0.30 2.86
C LEU A 56 -18.25 0.68 2.61
N LEU A 57 -18.54 1.76 1.88
CA LEU A 57 -17.55 2.78 1.51
C LEU A 57 -16.94 3.42 2.76
N THR A 58 -17.79 3.92 3.66
CA THR A 58 -17.34 4.58 4.90
C THR A 58 -16.46 3.67 5.74
N THR A 59 -16.88 2.42 5.98
CA THR A 59 -16.12 1.47 6.80
C THR A 59 -14.71 1.23 6.26
N VAL A 60 -14.57 1.04 4.95
CA VAL A 60 -13.25 0.76 4.38
C VAL A 60 -12.40 2.02 4.23
N VAL A 61 -13.00 3.18 3.94
CA VAL A 61 -12.26 4.44 3.94
C VAL A 61 -11.73 4.76 5.34
N VAL A 62 -12.51 4.49 6.39
CA VAL A 62 -12.03 4.62 7.78
C VAL A 62 -10.89 3.64 8.06
N LEU A 63 -11.01 2.38 7.65
CA LEU A 63 -9.96 1.37 7.80
C LEU A 63 -8.63 1.86 7.19
N TRP A 64 -8.64 2.21 5.90
CA TRP A 64 -7.43 2.66 5.22
C TRP A 64 -6.96 4.02 5.71
N GLY A 65 -7.86 4.91 6.12
CA GLY A 65 -7.50 6.19 6.74
C GLY A 65 -6.72 5.99 8.05
N VAL A 66 -7.15 5.05 8.89
CA VAL A 66 -6.43 4.70 10.14
C VAL A 66 -5.06 4.08 9.82
N LEU A 67 -5.01 3.14 8.87
CA LEU A 67 -3.76 2.50 8.43
C LEU A 67 -2.77 3.52 7.84
N THR A 68 -3.25 4.42 6.99
CA THR A 68 -2.49 5.52 6.40
C THR A 68 -1.97 6.47 7.48
N ALA A 69 -2.83 6.89 8.42
CA ALA A 69 -2.42 7.74 9.53
C ALA A 69 -1.33 7.07 10.39
N ALA A 70 -1.45 5.76 10.62
CA ALA A 70 -0.46 5.00 11.36
C ALA A 70 0.90 4.96 10.65
N ILE A 71 0.95 4.64 9.35
CA ILE A 71 2.22 4.61 8.60
C ILE A 71 2.83 6.01 8.47
N VAL A 72 2.02 7.07 8.29
CA VAL A 72 2.51 8.45 8.28
C VAL A 72 3.09 8.84 9.64
N ALA A 73 2.42 8.49 10.75
CA ALA A 73 2.92 8.75 12.09
C ALA A 73 4.24 8.03 12.35
N VAL A 74 4.35 6.76 11.95
CA VAL A 74 5.60 5.99 12.03
C VAL A 74 6.69 6.63 11.15
N GLY A 75 6.35 6.99 9.91
CA GLY A 75 7.23 7.68 8.99
C GLY A 75 7.77 8.98 9.58
N TRP A 76 6.92 9.78 10.21
CA TRP A 76 7.29 11.06 10.78
C TRP A 76 8.10 10.93 12.08
N PHE A 77 7.58 10.20 13.06
CA PHE A 77 8.14 10.17 14.42
C PHE A 77 9.23 9.12 14.62
N ALA A 78 9.21 8.04 13.86
CA ALA A 78 10.08 6.89 14.11
C ALA A 78 11.20 6.73 13.09
N THR A 79 11.23 7.41 11.95
CA THR A 79 12.30 7.25 10.93
C THR A 79 13.41 8.31 11.04
N ALA A 80 14.56 8.06 10.41
CA ALA A 80 15.64 9.04 10.31
C ALA A 80 15.27 10.21 9.38
N PRO A 81 15.78 11.45 9.61
CA PRO A 81 15.54 12.59 8.71
C PRO A 81 15.91 12.31 7.24
N THR A 82 16.92 11.48 7.00
CA THR A 82 17.36 11.05 5.67
C THR A 82 16.35 10.17 4.96
N VAL A 83 15.53 9.41 5.70
CA VAL A 83 14.41 8.63 5.15
C VAL A 83 13.25 9.57 4.84
N ARG A 84 12.90 10.47 5.75
CA ARG A 84 11.80 11.44 5.57
C ARG A 84 11.98 12.39 4.39
N ARG A 85 13.22 12.78 4.10
CA ARG A 85 13.56 13.71 3.01
C ARG A 85 13.85 13.02 1.67
N ASN A 86 13.66 11.71 1.59
CA ASN A 86 13.84 10.98 0.35
C ASN A 86 12.68 11.30 -0.61
N ASP A 87 13.01 11.57 -1.87
CA ASP A 87 12.01 11.93 -2.88
C ASP A 87 11.01 10.81 -3.13
N VAL A 88 11.44 9.54 -3.14
CA VAL A 88 10.57 8.38 -3.31
C VAL A 88 9.55 8.32 -2.16
N TRP A 89 10.00 8.48 -0.92
CA TRP A 89 9.10 8.48 0.24
C TRP A 89 8.13 9.66 0.23
N THR A 90 8.58 10.82 -0.24
CA THR A 90 7.72 12.00 -0.38
C THR A 90 6.65 11.78 -1.45
N VAL A 91 7.01 11.21 -2.61
CA VAL A 91 6.06 10.87 -3.66
C VAL A 91 5.04 9.84 -3.18
N TRP A 92 5.47 8.78 -2.49
CA TRP A 92 4.56 7.81 -1.88
C TRP A 92 3.59 8.47 -0.90
N GLY A 93 4.10 9.34 -0.02
CA GLY A 93 3.27 10.10 0.91
C GLY A 93 2.21 10.94 0.19
N VAL A 94 2.59 11.67 -0.87
CA VAL A 94 1.66 12.46 -1.67
C VAL A 94 0.62 11.56 -2.36
N LEU A 95 1.02 10.46 -2.99
CA LEU A 95 0.11 9.54 -3.68
C LEU A 95 -0.91 8.90 -2.74
N VAL A 96 -0.47 8.47 -1.55
CA VAL A 96 -1.34 7.91 -0.51
C VAL A 96 -2.31 8.96 0.02
N LEU A 97 -1.86 10.20 0.24
CA LEU A 97 -2.73 11.30 0.63
C LEU A 97 -3.79 11.61 -0.43
N VAL A 98 -3.40 11.64 -1.72
CA VAL A 98 -4.33 11.86 -2.83
C VAL A 98 -5.36 10.72 -2.92
N ALA A 99 -4.91 9.46 -2.80
CA ALA A 99 -5.80 8.31 -2.82
C ALA A 99 -6.80 8.33 -1.65
N THR A 100 -6.32 8.65 -0.45
CA THR A 100 -7.16 8.82 0.74
C THR A 100 -8.15 9.97 0.56
N GLY A 101 -7.69 11.11 0.05
CA GLY A 101 -8.53 12.29 -0.21
C GLY A 101 -9.66 12.00 -1.19
N ALA A 102 -9.36 11.35 -2.32
CA ALA A 102 -10.38 10.94 -3.29
C ALA A 102 -11.46 10.04 -2.66
N ASN A 103 -11.03 9.12 -1.80
CA ASN A 103 -11.92 8.22 -1.07
C ASN A 103 -12.77 8.94 -0.02
N VAL A 104 -12.20 9.89 0.71
CA VAL A 104 -12.94 10.73 1.67
C VAL A 104 -13.98 11.59 0.96
N LEU A 105 -13.65 12.18 -0.19
CA LEU A 105 -14.62 12.93 -0.99
C LEU A 105 -15.79 12.05 -1.44
N GLY A 106 -15.53 10.79 -1.79
CA GLY A 106 -16.58 9.81 -2.07
C GLY A 106 -17.51 9.58 -0.87
N VAL A 107 -16.96 9.44 0.34
CA VAL A 107 -17.74 9.30 1.59
C VAL A 107 -18.56 10.55 1.87
N VAL A 108 -17.97 11.74 1.76
CA VAL A 108 -18.66 13.02 2.00
C VAL A 108 -19.87 13.18 1.06
N HIS A 109 -19.71 12.79 -0.21
CA HIS A 109 -20.81 12.82 -1.17
C HIS A 109 -21.92 11.81 -0.82
N VAL A 110 -21.56 10.52 -0.63
CA VAL A 110 -22.55 9.46 -0.38
C VAL A 110 -23.27 9.63 0.97
N SER A 111 -22.63 10.27 1.95
CA SER A 111 -23.26 10.60 3.24
C SER A 111 -24.21 11.79 3.17
N GLY A 112 -24.31 12.49 2.03
CA GLY A 112 -25.17 13.67 1.86
C GLY A 112 -24.67 14.92 2.59
N VAL A 113 -23.43 14.91 3.11
CA VAL A 113 -22.84 16.05 3.82
C VAL A 113 -22.56 17.21 2.86
N ALA A 114 -22.04 16.92 1.67
CA ALA A 114 -21.83 17.90 0.61
C ALA A 114 -21.75 17.23 -0.75
N GLU A 115 -22.14 17.93 -1.81
CA GLU A 115 -21.94 17.48 -3.19
C GLU A 115 -20.46 17.65 -3.59
N ALA A 116 -19.63 16.70 -3.14
CA ALA A 116 -18.17 16.81 -3.21
C ALA A 116 -17.56 16.29 -4.53
N LEU A 117 -18.28 15.43 -5.26
CA LEU A 117 -17.84 14.82 -6.51
C LEU A 117 -19.02 14.72 -7.49
N PRO A 118 -18.78 14.86 -8.80
CA PRO A 118 -19.75 14.44 -9.82
C PRO A 118 -20.12 12.96 -9.65
N GLU A 119 -21.40 12.60 -9.83
CA GLU A 119 -21.88 11.22 -9.69
C GLU A 119 -21.06 10.22 -10.54
N ALA A 120 -20.66 10.64 -11.75
CA ALA A 120 -19.85 9.85 -12.66
C ALA A 120 -18.48 9.44 -12.09
N LEU A 121 -17.99 10.12 -11.04
CA LEU A 121 -16.73 9.81 -10.37
C LEU A 121 -16.90 8.91 -9.14
N LEU A 122 -18.12 8.76 -8.59
CA LEU A 122 -18.36 7.96 -7.39
C LEU A 122 -18.05 6.48 -7.60
N GLN A 123 -18.28 5.97 -8.81
CA GLN A 123 -17.91 4.59 -9.18
C GLN A 123 -16.41 4.30 -9.08
N TYR A 124 -15.58 5.35 -9.03
CA TYR A 124 -14.13 5.24 -8.88
C TYR A 124 -13.67 5.44 -7.45
N ALA A 125 -14.51 5.91 -6.54
CA ALA A 125 -14.20 5.87 -5.12
C ALA A 125 -13.97 4.39 -4.73
N PHE A 126 -13.08 4.17 -3.76
CA PHE A 126 -12.62 2.90 -3.21
C PHE A 126 -11.28 2.37 -3.74
N PHE A 127 -11.24 1.39 -4.67
CA PHE A 127 -9.99 0.70 -5.03
C PHE A 127 -9.18 1.39 -6.14
N HIS A 128 -9.83 2.18 -7.02
CA HIS A 128 -9.14 2.83 -8.13
C HIS A 128 -8.02 3.80 -7.67
N PRO A 129 -8.24 4.67 -6.65
CA PRO A 129 -7.20 5.58 -6.19
C PRO A 129 -6.01 4.82 -5.58
N TRP A 130 -6.26 3.69 -4.91
CA TRP A 130 -5.20 2.84 -4.36
C TRP A 130 -4.37 2.17 -5.45
N LEU A 131 -5.01 1.62 -6.49
CA LEU A 131 -4.30 1.03 -7.63
C LEU A 131 -3.48 2.09 -8.39
N ALA A 132 -4.01 3.30 -8.52
CA ALA A 132 -3.27 4.42 -9.10
C ALA A 132 -2.06 4.81 -8.25
N ALA A 133 -2.22 4.88 -6.92
CA ALA A 133 -1.12 5.17 -5.99
C ALA A 133 -0.05 4.08 -6.01
N LEU A 134 -0.43 2.80 -6.00
CA LEU A 134 0.51 1.67 -6.12
C LEU A 134 1.24 1.71 -7.47
N GLY A 135 0.51 1.91 -8.57
CA GLY A 135 1.06 2.00 -9.91
C GLY A 135 2.08 3.12 -10.05
N GLY A 136 1.69 4.34 -9.70
CA GLY A 136 2.55 5.51 -9.74
C GLY A 136 3.74 5.38 -8.79
N GLY A 137 3.49 4.97 -7.55
CA GLY A 137 4.50 4.84 -6.51
C GLY A 137 5.59 3.84 -6.89
N TYR A 138 5.21 2.65 -7.37
CA TYR A 138 6.20 1.64 -7.77
C TYR A 138 6.95 2.00 -9.04
N LEU A 139 6.30 2.62 -10.02
CA LEU A 139 7.01 3.13 -11.20
C LEU A 139 8.02 4.21 -10.81
N VAL A 140 7.63 5.13 -9.93
CA VAL A 140 8.54 6.16 -9.41
C VAL A 140 9.72 5.53 -8.67
N THR A 141 9.48 4.56 -7.78
CA THR A 141 10.55 3.81 -7.10
C THR A 141 11.51 3.14 -8.10
N ALA A 142 10.99 2.56 -9.18
CA ALA A 142 11.81 1.93 -10.20
C ALA A 142 12.64 2.94 -11.01
N LEU A 143 12.09 4.13 -11.29
CA LEU A 143 12.64 5.13 -12.21
C LEU A 143 13.51 6.20 -11.52
N LEU A 144 13.04 6.85 -10.45
CA LEU A 144 13.76 7.95 -9.79
C LEU A 144 15.01 7.45 -9.07
N SER A 145 15.00 6.23 -8.56
CA SER A 145 16.16 5.72 -7.86
C SER A 145 17.30 5.34 -8.80
N ARG A 146 17.23 5.52 -10.13
CA ARG A 146 18.20 4.95 -11.11
C ARG A 146 19.66 5.26 -10.80
N GLU A 147 19.92 6.41 -10.19
CA GLU A 147 21.26 6.84 -9.77
C GLU A 147 21.63 6.36 -8.37
N ASP A 148 20.63 6.01 -7.54
CA ASP A 148 20.82 5.50 -6.20
C ASP A 148 21.24 4.03 -6.24
N ARG A 149 22.53 3.76 -5.96
CA ARG A 149 23.10 2.40 -5.95
C ARG A 149 22.53 1.50 -4.85
N ARG A 150 21.69 2.03 -3.96
CA ARG A 150 21.03 1.24 -2.90
C ARG A 150 20.00 0.26 -3.45
N LEU A 151 19.27 0.64 -4.49
CA LEU A 151 18.29 -0.23 -5.16
C LEU A 151 18.95 -1.05 -6.27
N ARG A 152 18.91 -2.37 -6.12
CA ARG A 152 19.48 -3.35 -7.06
C ARG A 152 18.64 -3.41 -8.33
N ARG A 153 19.26 -3.88 -9.43
CA ARG A 153 18.56 -4.02 -10.72
C ARG A 153 17.33 -4.93 -10.62
N ALA A 154 17.40 -6.00 -9.83
CA ALA A 154 16.30 -6.94 -9.62
C ALA A 154 15.10 -6.29 -8.91
N GLU A 155 15.33 -5.53 -7.83
CA GLU A 155 14.27 -4.80 -7.12
C GLU A 155 13.57 -3.80 -8.04
N ARG A 156 14.34 -3.06 -8.84
CA ARG A 156 13.78 -2.09 -9.79
C ARG A 156 12.86 -2.75 -10.82
N VAL A 157 13.25 -3.93 -11.30
CA VAL A 157 12.41 -4.70 -12.20
C VAL A 157 11.15 -5.15 -11.46
N GLY A 158 11.26 -5.62 -10.22
CA GLY A 158 10.11 -5.97 -9.39
C GLY A 158 9.13 -4.81 -9.18
N TYR A 159 9.63 -3.65 -8.75
CA TYR A 159 8.85 -2.43 -8.63
C TYR A 159 8.26 -1.97 -9.96
N GLY A 160 9.05 -1.97 -11.05
CA GLY A 160 8.58 -1.57 -12.37
C GLY A 160 7.44 -2.46 -12.87
N LEU A 161 7.57 -3.79 -12.74
CA LEU A 161 6.53 -4.74 -13.13
C LEU A 161 5.28 -4.61 -12.26
N ALA A 162 5.43 -4.47 -10.94
CA ALA A 162 4.30 -4.26 -10.03
C ALA A 162 3.56 -2.94 -10.34
N GLY A 163 4.30 -1.89 -10.68
CA GLY A 163 3.76 -0.60 -11.08
C GLY A 163 2.95 -0.70 -12.38
N VAL A 164 3.53 -1.29 -13.43
CA VAL A 164 2.83 -1.55 -14.71
C VAL A 164 1.60 -2.43 -14.48
N ALA A 165 1.73 -3.52 -13.74
CA ALA A 165 0.62 -4.43 -13.46
C ALA A 165 -0.52 -3.73 -12.70
N SER A 166 -0.22 -2.88 -11.72
CA SER A 166 -1.22 -2.09 -11.00
C SER A 166 -1.99 -1.14 -11.92
N LEU A 167 -1.28 -0.48 -12.85
CA LEU A 167 -1.93 0.39 -13.84
C LEU A 167 -2.74 -0.40 -14.88
N LEU A 168 -2.28 -1.58 -15.31
CA LEU A 168 -3.03 -2.44 -16.21
C LEU A 168 -4.32 -2.96 -15.55
N VAL A 169 -4.25 -3.36 -14.29
CA VAL A 169 -5.44 -3.77 -13.51
C VAL A 169 -6.39 -2.59 -13.34
N LEU A 170 -5.86 -1.38 -13.08
CA LEU A 170 -6.65 -0.16 -13.03
C LEU A 170 -7.38 0.11 -14.35
N VAL A 171 -6.66 0.12 -15.47
CA VAL A 171 -7.24 0.31 -16.82
C VAL A 171 -8.25 -0.77 -17.14
N PHE A 172 -7.96 -2.03 -16.80
CA PHE A 172 -8.89 -3.13 -16.99
C PHE A 172 -10.17 -2.93 -16.18
N ALA A 173 -10.06 -2.55 -14.90
CA ALA A 173 -11.19 -2.24 -14.04
C ALA A 173 -12.05 -1.09 -14.61
N PHE A 174 -11.42 -0.04 -15.16
CA PHE A 174 -12.11 1.04 -15.87
C PHE A 174 -12.83 0.57 -17.16
N SER A 175 -12.18 -0.32 -17.93
CA SER A 175 -12.69 -0.75 -19.24
C SER A 175 -13.84 -1.74 -19.14
N SER A 176 -13.92 -2.49 -18.04
CA SER A 176 -14.99 -3.43 -17.84
C SER A 176 -16.26 -2.66 -17.44
N ARG A 177 -17.27 -2.60 -18.35
CA ARG A 177 -18.67 -2.27 -17.99
C ARG A 177 -19.19 -3.08 -16.78
N ALA A 178 -18.46 -4.13 -16.45
CA ALA A 178 -18.59 -4.99 -15.31
C ALA A 178 -17.88 -4.41 -14.05
N ASN A 179 -18.57 -3.52 -13.36
CA ASN A 179 -18.66 -3.57 -11.89
C ASN A 179 -19.32 -4.91 -11.45
N SER A 180 -18.86 -6.03 -12.01
CA SER A 180 -19.35 -7.35 -11.70
C SER A 180 -18.79 -7.78 -10.36
N ALA A 181 -19.57 -8.57 -9.63
CA ALA A 181 -19.15 -9.18 -8.38
C ALA A 181 -17.77 -9.87 -8.48
N LEU A 182 -17.39 -10.37 -9.66
CA LEU A 182 -16.07 -10.96 -9.93
C LEU A 182 -14.93 -9.94 -9.80
N THR A 183 -15.06 -8.74 -10.39
CA THR A 183 -14.06 -7.67 -10.27
C THR A 183 -13.88 -7.30 -8.79
N THR A 184 -14.98 -7.13 -8.07
CA THR A 184 -14.96 -6.84 -6.62
C THR A 184 -14.39 -8.00 -5.80
N GLN A 185 -14.64 -9.25 -6.19
CA GLN A 185 -14.14 -10.42 -5.47
C GLN A 185 -12.62 -10.59 -5.60
N TYR A 186 -12.07 -10.33 -6.79
CA TYR A 186 -10.64 -10.56 -7.05
C TYR A 186 -9.76 -9.33 -6.83
N VAL A 187 -10.32 -8.10 -6.86
CA VAL A 187 -9.51 -6.88 -6.73
C VAL A 187 -8.75 -6.82 -5.39
N PHE A 188 -9.29 -7.39 -4.31
CA PHE A 188 -8.59 -7.43 -3.02
C PHE A 188 -7.41 -8.39 -3.04
N HIS A 189 -7.55 -9.54 -3.69
CA HIS A 189 -6.45 -10.50 -3.82
C HIS A 189 -5.36 -9.95 -4.74
N VAL A 190 -5.75 -9.39 -5.88
CA VAL A 190 -4.84 -8.77 -6.84
C VAL A 190 -4.13 -7.57 -6.20
N GLY A 191 -4.88 -6.69 -5.52
CA GLY A 191 -4.35 -5.56 -4.77
C GLY A 191 -3.37 -5.99 -3.68
N ALA A 192 -3.69 -7.04 -2.91
CA ALA A 192 -2.78 -7.61 -1.93
C ALA A 192 -1.48 -8.10 -2.57
N VAL A 193 -1.57 -8.86 -3.67
CA VAL A 193 -0.38 -9.36 -4.38
C VAL A 193 0.46 -8.20 -4.91
N LEU A 194 -0.16 -7.20 -5.52
CA LEU A 194 0.54 -6.05 -6.07
C LEU A 194 1.20 -5.19 -4.98
N HIS A 195 0.55 -5.03 -3.82
CA HIS A 195 1.10 -4.29 -2.69
C HIS A 195 2.24 -5.06 -2.00
N LEU A 196 2.03 -6.36 -1.75
CA LEU A 196 2.91 -7.13 -0.89
C LEU A 196 4.11 -7.72 -1.61
N THR A 197 3.99 -8.11 -2.88
CA THR A 197 5.06 -8.81 -3.59
C THR A 197 6.35 -7.98 -3.74
N PRO A 198 6.32 -6.73 -4.23
CA PRO A 198 7.56 -5.97 -4.40
C PRO A 198 8.22 -5.64 -3.05
N ILE A 199 7.42 -5.29 -2.04
CA ILE A 199 7.92 -5.00 -0.68
C ILE A 199 8.46 -6.27 -0.01
N GLY A 200 7.74 -7.38 -0.11
CA GLY A 200 8.12 -8.66 0.44
C GLY A 200 9.38 -9.23 -0.21
N PHE A 201 9.55 -9.04 -1.52
CA PHE A 201 10.78 -9.39 -2.22
C PHE A 201 11.98 -8.61 -1.66
N ASP A 202 11.82 -7.30 -1.47
CA ASP A 202 12.84 -6.42 -0.90
C ASP A 202 13.25 -6.89 0.52
N LEU A 203 12.25 -7.09 1.39
CA LEU A 203 12.44 -7.56 2.76
C LEU A 203 13.05 -8.98 2.85
N ALA A 204 12.62 -9.90 1.98
CA ALA A 204 13.12 -11.28 1.95
C ALA A 204 14.59 -11.32 1.49
N TYR A 205 14.94 -10.52 0.48
CA TYR A 205 16.29 -10.52 -0.05
C TYR A 205 17.30 -9.97 0.96
N ASP A 206 16.90 -9.00 1.78
CA ASP A 206 17.73 -8.44 2.85
C ASP A 206 17.84 -9.33 4.09
N THR A 207 16.92 -10.28 4.28
CA THR A 207 16.96 -11.24 5.39
C THR A 207 17.80 -12.48 5.08
N LEU A 208 17.97 -12.85 3.80
CA LEU A 208 18.74 -14.03 3.34
C LEU A 208 20.26 -13.81 3.21
N ARG A 209 20.76 -12.59 3.43
CA ARG A 209 22.20 -12.25 3.49
C ARG A 209 22.68 -12.03 4.91
#